data_AF-A0A2V6T7P3-F1
#
_entry.id   AF-A0A2V6T7P3-F1
#
_cell.length_a   1.000
_cell.length_b   1.000
_cell.length_c   1.000
_cell.angle_alpha   90.00
_cell.angle_beta   90.00
_cell.angle_gamma   90.00
#
_symmetry.space_group_name_H-M   'P 1'
#
loop_
_entity.id
_entity.type
_entity.pdbx_description
1 polymer ?
#
loop_
_entity_poly.entity_id
_entity_poly.type
_entity_poly.pdbx_seq_one_letter_code
_entity_poly.pdbx_strand_id
1 'polypeptide(L)'
;MSNIEMSKVRLIWLGICVLVCAMAIGADAQDSQRGAVEHFIGTMVRQTATACPLTSPADQAALDLCRAALFGDSAFRRGLAPVVLWGRPSSDGRRLRDTNLTQFAPDVLSGLYMPMFMFTGEYEIGFDPTERLYRARVPALFRNALDPGQYPYPFWHDAKKWADYQVANELTFWIDPAKVKVVIMQFSAKGKPDPKLTSAPYAQPAFDGKWMWTDAKGQIQPQPTLFVGLMRSTNPYLGQLDSTFRELAGELRKGSCHECHSPDNYTGMKRLVLMQTPAHAAGEIKRIMRAVREDKMPLDDTGIYKEMDPAVKAALLKYGAAFESTVDAARDWEARNP
;
A
#
# COMPACT_ATOMS: atom_id res chain seq x y z
N MET A 1 -69.58 22.41 -18.57
CA MET A 1 -68.14 22.78 -18.63
C MET A 1 -67.67 22.97 -17.20
N SER A 2 -66.42 22.61 -16.89
CA SER A 2 -65.80 22.58 -15.54
C SER A 2 -65.99 21.26 -14.76
N ASN A 3 -65.03 20.35 -14.90
CA ASN A 3 -64.60 19.40 -13.84
C ASN A 3 -63.50 18.41 -14.31
N ILE A 4 -63.16 18.36 -15.61
CA ILE A 4 -62.16 17.42 -16.14
C ILE A 4 -60.72 18.00 -16.16
N GLU A 5 -60.54 19.32 -16.04
CA GLU A 5 -59.20 19.94 -16.07
C GLU A 5 -58.43 19.93 -14.74
N MET A 6 -59.12 19.90 -13.58
CA MET A 6 -58.44 19.98 -12.27
C MET A 6 -57.69 18.70 -11.86
N SER A 7 -58.04 17.53 -12.42
CA SER A 7 -57.40 16.26 -12.04
C SER A 7 -56.04 16.03 -12.72
N LYS A 8 -55.81 16.61 -13.90
CA LYS A 8 -54.53 16.47 -14.63
C LYS A 8 -53.45 17.38 -14.04
N VAL A 9 -53.82 18.54 -13.53
CA VAL A 9 -52.88 19.48 -12.89
C VAL A 9 -52.34 18.90 -11.58
N ARG A 10 -53.17 18.28 -10.72
CA ARG A 10 -52.71 17.68 -9.45
C ARG A 10 -51.71 16.53 -9.61
N LEU A 11 -51.83 15.72 -10.67
CA LEU A 11 -50.89 14.62 -10.92
C LEU A 11 -49.50 15.11 -11.37
N ILE A 12 -49.45 16.22 -12.12
CA ILE A 12 -48.19 16.83 -12.58
C ILE A 12 -47.44 17.48 -11.40
N TRP A 13 -48.16 18.12 -10.47
CA TRP A 13 -47.55 18.72 -9.27
C TRP A 13 -47.01 17.67 -8.27
N LEU A 14 -47.68 16.52 -8.11
CA LEU A 14 -47.15 15.41 -7.28
C LEU A 14 -45.91 14.75 -7.90
N GLY A 15 -45.87 14.58 -9.23
CA GLY A 15 -44.71 14.03 -9.94
C GLY A 15 -43.47 14.94 -9.85
N ILE A 16 -43.66 16.26 -9.91
CA ILE A 16 -42.58 17.25 -9.76
C ILE A 16 -42.08 17.29 -8.30
N CYS A 17 -42.94 17.25 -7.29
CA CYS A 17 -42.51 17.20 -5.89
C CYS A 17 -41.72 15.94 -5.55
N VAL A 18 -42.10 14.77 -6.07
CA VAL A 18 -41.35 13.52 -5.82
C VAL A 18 -39.97 13.53 -6.51
N LEU A 19 -39.86 14.10 -7.72
CA LEU A 19 -38.57 14.25 -8.41
C LEU A 19 -37.64 15.26 -7.70
N VAL A 20 -38.19 16.38 -7.19
CA VAL A 20 -37.43 17.40 -6.46
C VAL A 20 -36.97 16.89 -5.10
N CYS A 21 -37.80 16.16 -4.36
CA CYS A 21 -37.39 15.53 -3.10
C CYS A 21 -36.31 14.47 -3.31
N ALA A 22 -36.39 13.65 -4.36
CA ALA A 22 -35.35 12.66 -4.68
C ALA A 22 -34.01 13.31 -5.05
N MET A 23 -34.03 14.45 -5.76
CA MET A 23 -32.82 15.21 -6.09
C MET A 23 -32.21 15.91 -4.87
N ALA A 24 -33.03 16.47 -3.97
CA ALA A 24 -32.54 17.11 -2.74
C ALA A 24 -31.88 16.09 -1.78
N ILE A 25 -32.49 14.92 -1.60
CA ILE A 25 -31.92 13.84 -0.77
C ILE A 25 -30.61 13.30 -1.37
N GLY A 26 -30.52 13.21 -2.69
CA GLY A 26 -29.30 12.80 -3.39
C GLY A 26 -28.16 13.81 -3.26
N ALA A 27 -28.46 15.11 -3.29
CA ALA A 27 -27.48 16.18 -3.12
C ALA A 27 -26.94 16.23 -1.68
N ASP A 28 -27.81 16.16 -0.66
CA ASP A 28 -27.39 16.16 0.75
C ASP A 28 -26.53 14.93 1.11
N ALA A 29 -26.88 13.76 0.58
CA ALA A 29 -26.09 12.54 0.79
C ALA A 29 -24.70 12.63 0.15
N GLN A 30 -24.61 13.21 -1.06
CA GLN A 30 -23.35 13.39 -1.77
C GLN A 30 -22.45 14.45 -1.09
N ASP A 31 -23.04 15.55 -0.61
CA ASP A 31 -22.32 16.60 0.13
C ASP A 31 -21.83 16.12 1.50
N SER A 32 -22.65 15.34 2.22
CA SER A 32 -22.23 14.70 3.47
C SER A 32 -21.07 13.71 3.26
N GLN A 33 -21.15 12.88 2.22
CA GLN A 33 -20.10 11.93 1.86
C GLN A 33 -18.80 12.66 1.48
N ARG A 34 -18.90 13.76 0.72
CA ARG A 34 -17.75 14.62 0.39
C ARG A 34 -17.11 15.18 1.65
N GLY A 35 -17.88 15.77 2.55
CA GLY A 35 -17.36 16.34 3.80
C GLY A 35 -16.64 15.30 4.67
N ALA A 36 -17.16 14.08 4.76
CA ALA A 36 -16.51 12.98 5.48
C ALA A 36 -15.16 12.60 4.86
N VAL A 37 -15.09 12.49 3.53
CA VAL A 37 -13.85 12.18 2.81
C VAL A 37 -12.83 13.31 2.94
N GLU A 38 -13.25 14.57 2.84
CA GLU A 38 -12.37 15.74 2.99
C GLU A 38 -11.78 15.83 4.41
N HIS A 39 -12.59 15.58 5.44
CA HIS A 39 -12.11 15.53 6.83
C HIS A 39 -11.11 14.38 7.04
N PHE A 40 -11.44 13.20 6.50
CA PHE A 40 -10.61 12.01 6.57
C PHE A 40 -9.22 12.25 5.94
N ILE A 41 -9.19 12.71 4.68
CA ILE A 41 -7.92 12.93 3.99
C ILE A 41 -7.12 14.07 4.62
N GLY A 42 -7.79 15.15 5.06
CA GLY A 42 -7.11 16.25 5.72
C GLY A 42 -6.43 15.82 7.02
N THR A 43 -7.07 14.94 7.79
CA THR A 43 -6.47 14.37 9.01
C THR A 43 -5.26 13.49 8.68
N MET A 44 -5.39 12.63 7.67
CA MET A 44 -4.31 11.76 7.22
C MET A 44 -3.10 12.58 6.73
N VAL A 45 -3.31 13.55 5.84
CA VAL A 45 -2.24 14.36 5.23
C VAL A 45 -1.52 15.22 6.27
N ARG A 46 -2.26 15.84 7.21
CA ARG A 46 -1.65 16.59 8.31
C ARG A 46 -0.77 15.71 9.19
N GLN A 47 -1.24 14.51 9.54
CA GLN A 47 -0.43 13.58 10.33
C GLN A 47 0.82 13.14 9.56
N THR A 48 0.70 12.76 8.28
CA THR A 48 1.84 12.31 7.48
C THR A 48 2.87 13.41 7.29
N ALA A 49 2.46 14.67 7.10
CA ALA A 49 3.38 15.80 7.00
C ALA A 49 4.05 16.15 8.33
N THR A 50 3.35 15.97 9.45
CA THR A 50 3.95 16.13 10.79
C THR A 50 4.97 15.03 11.07
N ALA A 51 4.65 13.78 10.72
CA ALA A 51 5.53 12.63 10.93
C ALA A 51 6.73 12.61 9.97
N CYS A 52 6.52 13.04 8.73
CA CYS A 52 7.48 12.90 7.63
C CYS A 52 7.64 14.26 6.91
N PRO A 53 8.14 15.30 7.60
CA PRO A 53 8.30 16.62 7.02
C PRO A 53 9.38 16.63 5.92
N LEU A 54 9.36 17.66 5.08
CA LEU A 54 10.45 17.93 4.15
C LEU A 54 11.75 18.21 4.93
N THR A 55 12.70 17.29 4.82
CA THR A 55 14.07 17.41 5.36
C THR A 55 15.08 17.00 4.29
N SER A 56 16.35 16.84 4.65
CA SER A 56 17.34 16.26 3.72
C SER A 56 16.89 14.86 3.28
N PRO A 57 16.95 14.52 1.98
CA PRO A 57 16.66 13.17 1.49
C PRO A 57 17.55 12.07 2.09
N ALA A 58 18.68 12.42 2.70
CA ALA A 58 19.60 11.50 3.38
C ALA A 58 19.40 11.44 4.91
N ASP A 59 18.42 12.14 5.47
CA ASP A 59 18.22 12.25 6.92
C ASP A 59 17.64 10.97 7.52
N GLN A 60 18.53 10.15 8.09
CA GLN A 60 18.18 8.89 8.74
C GLN A 60 17.30 9.09 9.99
N ALA A 61 17.58 10.11 10.80
CA ALA A 61 16.82 10.34 12.03
C ALA A 61 15.37 10.75 11.71
N ALA A 62 15.18 11.60 10.70
CA ALA A 62 13.84 11.95 10.21
C ALA A 62 13.10 10.74 9.63
N LEU A 63 13.81 9.84 8.93
CA LEU A 63 13.22 8.58 8.45
C LEU A 63 12.74 7.70 9.62
N ASP A 64 13.56 7.52 10.64
CA ASP A 64 13.23 6.63 11.77
C ASP A 64 12.04 7.16 12.58
N LEU A 65 11.97 8.48 12.82
CA LEU A 65 10.81 9.13 13.44
C LEU A 65 9.54 8.96 12.60
N CYS A 66 9.63 9.20 11.29
CA CYS A 66 8.54 9.04 10.36
C CYS A 66 8.01 7.60 10.34
N ARG A 67 8.92 6.62 10.29
CA ARG A 67 8.60 5.18 10.29
C ARG A 67 7.90 4.76 11.58
N ALA A 68 8.45 5.14 12.74
CA ALA A 68 7.83 4.85 14.04
C ALA A 68 6.42 5.47 14.15
N ALA A 69 6.27 6.73 13.75
CA ALA A 69 5.00 7.44 13.80
C ALA A 69 3.94 6.85 12.85
N LEU A 70 4.31 6.46 11.63
CA LEU A 70 3.37 5.91 10.65
C LEU A 70 3.03 4.44 10.91
N PHE A 71 4.01 3.62 11.34
CA PHE A 71 3.81 2.19 11.59
C PHE A 71 3.00 1.92 12.87
N GLY A 72 3.08 2.79 13.87
CA GLY A 72 2.26 2.72 15.08
C GLY A 72 0.75 2.90 14.83
N ASP A 73 0.00 3.25 15.87
CA ASP A 73 -1.43 3.53 15.75
C ASP A 73 -1.69 4.92 15.11
N SER A 74 -1.45 5.01 13.80
CA SER A 74 -1.54 6.25 13.03
C SER A 74 -2.89 6.38 12.30
N ALA A 75 -3.37 7.61 12.11
CA ALA A 75 -4.50 7.91 11.25
C ALA A 75 -4.22 7.48 9.80
N PHE A 76 -2.97 7.57 9.34
CA PHE A 76 -2.55 7.00 8.07
C PHE A 76 -2.84 5.50 7.99
N ARG A 77 -2.24 4.70 8.88
CA ARG A 77 -2.40 3.22 8.90
C ARG A 77 -3.86 2.81 9.06
N ARG A 78 -4.59 3.45 9.99
CA ARG A 78 -6.04 3.19 10.17
C ARG A 78 -6.86 3.56 8.95
N GLY A 79 -6.44 4.55 8.16
CA GLY A 79 -7.16 4.99 6.98
C GLY A 79 -6.96 4.13 5.73
N LEU A 80 -6.05 3.16 5.77
CA LEU A 80 -5.84 2.22 4.67
C LEU A 80 -6.89 1.11 4.67
N ALA A 81 -7.29 0.67 3.48
CA ALA A 81 -8.07 -0.56 3.33
C ALA A 81 -7.22 -1.80 3.67
N PRO A 82 -7.83 -2.96 3.99
CA PRO A 82 -7.07 -4.19 4.30
C PRO A 82 -6.15 -4.69 3.18
N VAL A 83 -6.43 -4.25 1.95
CA VAL A 83 -5.57 -4.37 0.76
C VAL A 83 -5.52 -3.00 0.12
N VAL A 84 -4.31 -2.47 -0.07
CA VAL A 84 -4.06 -1.25 -0.82
C VAL A 84 -3.23 -1.59 -2.04
N LEU A 85 -3.63 -1.07 -3.20
CA LEU A 85 -2.84 -1.19 -4.41
C LEU A 85 -1.78 -0.08 -4.46
N TRP A 86 -0.53 -0.41 -4.76
CA TRP A 86 0.60 0.50 -4.78
C TRP A 86 1.35 0.45 -6.11
N GLY A 87 1.78 1.60 -6.60
CA GLY A 87 2.72 1.68 -7.73
C GLY A 87 2.61 2.97 -8.54
N ARG A 88 2.92 2.89 -9.83
CA ARG A 88 2.85 4.03 -10.75
C ARG A 88 1.47 4.08 -11.42
N PRO A 89 0.96 5.27 -11.78
CA PRO A 89 -0.17 5.36 -12.70
C PRO A 89 0.22 4.74 -14.05
N SER A 90 -0.76 4.13 -14.73
CA SER A 90 -0.52 3.61 -16.07
C SER A 90 -0.20 4.74 -17.04
N SER A 91 0.79 4.55 -17.91
CA SER A 91 1.14 5.53 -18.94
C SER A 91 0.08 5.62 -20.04
N ASP A 92 -0.69 4.56 -20.25
CA ASP A 92 -1.72 4.45 -21.29
C ASP A 92 -3.12 4.88 -20.85
N GLY A 93 -3.27 5.38 -19.62
CA GLY A 93 -4.56 5.86 -19.10
C GLY A 93 -5.60 4.78 -18.85
N ARG A 94 -5.24 3.48 -18.82
CA ARG A 94 -6.18 2.41 -18.48
C ARG A 94 -6.76 2.59 -17.08
N ARG A 95 -7.96 2.05 -16.86
CA ARG A 95 -8.66 2.10 -15.57
C ARG A 95 -7.86 1.45 -14.45
N LEU A 96 -8.04 1.92 -13.23
CA LEU A 96 -7.32 1.43 -12.04
C LEU A 96 -7.47 -0.09 -11.85
N ARG A 97 -8.66 -0.64 -12.13
CA ARG A 97 -8.93 -2.08 -12.06
C ARG A 97 -8.13 -2.94 -13.05
N ASP A 98 -7.60 -2.32 -14.11
CA ASP A 98 -6.89 -2.96 -15.23
C ASP A 98 -5.37 -2.74 -15.17
N THR A 99 -4.88 -2.11 -14.10
CA THR A 99 -3.45 -1.92 -13.81
C THR A 99 -2.81 -3.14 -13.15
N ASN A 100 -1.46 -3.22 -13.20
CA ASN A 100 -0.67 -4.26 -12.55
C ASN A 100 -0.01 -3.79 -11.24
N LEU A 101 -0.79 -3.10 -10.40
CA LEU A 101 -0.28 -2.57 -9.13
C LEU A 101 -0.03 -3.68 -8.10
N THR A 102 0.98 -3.47 -7.27
CA THR A 102 1.34 -4.35 -6.16
C THR A 102 0.31 -4.23 -5.04
N GLN A 103 -0.03 -5.33 -4.39
CA GLN A 103 -0.91 -5.36 -3.23
C GLN A 103 -0.08 -5.29 -1.96
N PHE A 104 -0.46 -4.41 -1.04
CA PHE A 104 0.09 -4.34 0.30
C PHE A 104 -1.00 -4.33 1.36
N ALA A 105 -0.72 -4.99 2.47
CA ALA A 105 -1.39 -4.72 3.73
C ALA A 105 -1.00 -3.33 4.29
N PRO A 106 -1.86 -2.72 5.14
CA PRO A 106 -1.60 -1.43 5.76
C PRO A 106 -0.21 -1.32 6.40
N ASP A 107 0.20 -2.34 7.17
CA ASP A 107 1.48 -2.37 7.89
C ASP A 107 2.70 -2.22 6.97
N VAL A 108 2.64 -2.91 5.82
CA VAL A 108 3.71 -2.86 4.81
C VAL A 108 3.79 -1.47 4.23
N LEU A 109 2.66 -0.89 3.84
CA LEU A 109 2.63 0.43 3.25
C LEU A 109 3.06 1.51 4.24
N SER A 110 2.56 1.46 5.49
CA SER A 110 2.86 2.46 6.53
C SER A 110 4.28 2.35 7.07
N GLY A 111 4.85 1.15 7.16
CA GLY A 111 6.19 0.93 7.71
C GLY A 111 7.31 1.02 6.67
N LEU A 112 7.06 0.55 5.44
CA LEU A 112 8.12 0.36 4.45
C LEU A 112 8.10 1.43 3.34
N TYR A 113 6.92 1.76 2.80
CA TYR A 113 6.83 2.56 1.58
C TYR A 113 6.55 4.03 1.85
N MET A 114 5.55 4.32 2.69
CA MET A 114 5.17 5.69 3.00
C MET A 114 6.31 6.51 3.63
N PRO A 115 7.15 5.94 4.54
CA PRO A 115 8.27 6.68 5.11
C PRO A 115 9.38 7.07 4.12
N MET A 116 9.39 6.48 2.92
CA MET A 116 10.31 6.87 1.85
C MET A 116 9.94 8.21 1.22
N PHE A 117 8.78 8.78 1.55
CA PHE A 117 8.32 10.07 1.05
C PHE A 117 8.22 11.09 2.19
N MET A 118 8.42 12.34 1.84
CA MET A 118 8.29 13.52 2.70
C MET A 118 7.19 14.42 2.16
N PHE A 119 6.47 15.13 3.03
CA PHE A 119 5.23 15.82 2.64
C PHE A 119 5.21 17.29 3.06
N THR A 120 4.55 18.11 2.25
CA THR A 120 4.29 19.53 2.56
C THR A 120 3.10 19.72 3.51
N GLY A 121 2.19 18.74 3.56
CA GLY A 121 0.90 18.86 4.24
C GLY A 121 -0.21 19.48 3.38
N GLU A 122 0.11 19.85 2.15
CA GLU A 122 -0.86 20.31 1.16
C GLU A 122 -1.53 19.12 0.47
N TYR A 123 -2.76 19.31 -0.02
CA TYR A 123 -3.42 18.34 -0.88
C TYR A 123 -4.52 19.00 -1.71
N GLU A 124 -4.83 18.38 -2.85
CA GLU A 124 -6.00 18.70 -3.66
C GLU A 124 -6.89 17.47 -3.73
N ILE A 125 -8.20 17.64 -3.59
CA ILE A 125 -9.15 16.52 -3.65
C ILE A 125 -10.21 16.80 -4.71
N GLY A 126 -10.55 15.76 -5.47
CA GLY A 126 -11.67 15.78 -6.40
C GLY A 126 -12.29 14.40 -6.54
N PHE A 127 -13.55 14.33 -6.96
CA PHE A 127 -14.19 13.06 -7.29
C PHE A 127 -13.91 12.69 -8.74
N ASP A 128 -13.50 11.45 -8.97
CA ASP A 128 -13.36 10.87 -10.30
C ASP A 128 -14.61 10.04 -10.63
N PRO A 129 -15.49 10.49 -11.55
CA PRO A 129 -16.72 9.78 -11.87
C PRO A 129 -16.49 8.47 -12.63
N THR A 130 -15.33 8.32 -13.31
CA THR A 130 -15.01 7.11 -14.08
C THR A 130 -14.61 5.98 -13.15
N GLU A 131 -13.79 6.28 -12.15
CA GLU A 131 -13.36 5.32 -11.14
C GLU A 131 -14.35 5.21 -9.97
N ARG A 132 -15.24 6.20 -9.82
CA ARG A 132 -16.18 6.35 -8.69
C ARG A 132 -15.46 6.41 -7.34
N LEU A 133 -14.31 7.07 -7.32
CA LEU A 133 -13.45 7.25 -6.15
C LEU A 133 -13.12 8.73 -5.99
N TYR A 134 -12.86 9.15 -4.76
CA TYR A 134 -12.18 10.44 -4.56
C TYR A 134 -10.69 10.25 -4.82
N ARG A 135 -10.10 11.26 -5.44
CA ARG A 135 -8.68 11.33 -5.73
C ARG A 135 -8.09 12.50 -4.97
N ALA A 136 -7.25 12.21 -3.98
CA ALA A 136 -6.44 13.20 -3.30
C ALA A 136 -5.02 13.20 -3.85
N ARG A 137 -4.55 14.35 -4.32
CA ARG A 137 -3.19 14.56 -4.83
C ARG A 137 -2.40 15.28 -3.76
N VAL A 138 -1.35 14.63 -3.25
CA VAL A 138 -0.55 15.07 -2.11
C VAL A 138 0.88 15.31 -2.61
N PRO A 139 1.36 16.56 -2.60
CA PRO A 139 2.74 16.85 -2.99
C PRO A 139 3.73 16.15 -2.04
N ALA A 140 4.72 15.47 -2.62
CA ALA A 140 5.62 14.61 -1.87
C ALA A 140 7.00 14.52 -2.51
N LEU A 141 8.05 14.39 -1.72
CA LEU A 141 9.43 14.22 -2.19
C LEU A 141 9.98 12.87 -1.71
N PHE A 142 10.56 12.09 -2.63
CA PHE A 142 11.18 10.81 -2.31
C PHE A 142 12.56 10.98 -1.65
N ARG A 143 12.85 10.19 -0.62
CA ARG A 143 14.15 10.10 0.06
C ARG A 143 15.12 9.26 -0.77
N ASN A 144 15.74 9.86 -1.78
CA ASN A 144 16.61 9.15 -2.73
C ASN A 144 18.07 9.00 -2.29
N ALA A 145 18.47 9.56 -1.14
CA ALA A 145 19.86 9.62 -0.69
C ALA A 145 20.11 8.87 0.63
N LEU A 146 19.22 7.95 0.99
CA LEU A 146 19.41 7.02 2.12
C LEU A 146 20.39 5.91 1.76
N ASP A 147 20.97 5.29 2.78
CA ASP A 147 21.75 4.06 2.60
C ASP A 147 20.89 2.96 1.93
N PRO A 148 21.47 2.15 1.02
CA PRO A 148 20.74 1.08 0.31
C PRO A 148 19.92 0.15 1.23
N GLY A 149 20.43 -0.13 2.43
CA GLY A 149 19.76 -0.99 3.43
C GLY A 149 18.45 -0.43 4.01
N GLN A 150 18.14 0.85 3.78
CA GLN A 150 16.96 1.52 4.32
C GLN A 150 15.72 1.41 3.42
N TYR A 151 15.91 1.03 2.15
CA TYR A 151 14.80 0.86 1.21
C TYR A 151 14.15 -0.52 1.40
N PRO A 152 12.84 -0.67 1.14
CA PRO A 152 12.13 -1.96 1.31
C PRO A 152 12.69 -3.11 0.47
N TYR A 153 13.32 -2.79 -0.65
CA TYR A 153 14.09 -3.70 -1.48
C TYR A 153 14.95 -2.84 -2.43
N PRO A 154 15.88 -3.43 -3.18
CA PRO A 154 16.65 -2.73 -4.22
C PRO A 154 15.76 -2.09 -5.29
N PHE A 155 15.25 -0.87 -5.09
CA PHE A 155 14.46 -0.16 -6.13
C PHE A 155 15.25 0.02 -7.43
N TRP A 156 16.59 0.03 -7.31
CA TRP A 156 17.58 0.10 -8.37
C TRP A 156 17.85 -1.20 -9.13
N HIS A 157 17.15 -2.30 -8.84
CA HIS A 157 17.20 -3.47 -9.74
C HIS A 157 16.71 -3.15 -11.16
N ASP A 158 15.87 -2.12 -11.29
CA ASP A 158 15.39 -1.58 -12.57
C ASP A 158 15.69 -0.08 -12.62
N ALA A 159 16.51 0.34 -13.59
CA ALA A 159 16.97 1.72 -13.71
C ALA A 159 15.80 2.70 -13.88
N LYS A 160 14.77 2.30 -14.64
CA LYS A 160 13.57 3.11 -14.83
C LYS A 160 12.79 3.26 -13.52
N LYS A 161 12.58 2.19 -12.76
CA LYS A 161 11.91 2.20 -11.46
C LYS A 161 12.62 3.14 -10.49
N TRP A 162 13.96 3.05 -10.41
CA TRP A 162 14.75 3.98 -9.60
C TRP A 162 14.55 5.43 -10.05
N ALA A 163 14.73 5.72 -11.33
CA ALA A 163 14.53 7.06 -11.88
C ALA A 163 13.13 7.61 -11.56
N ASP A 164 12.07 6.81 -11.77
CA ASP A 164 10.69 7.21 -11.51
C ASP A 164 10.43 7.54 -10.03
N TYR A 165 11.05 6.83 -9.09
CA TYR A 165 10.98 7.18 -7.67
C TYR A 165 11.70 8.50 -7.39
N GLN A 166 12.90 8.69 -7.94
CA GLN A 166 13.70 9.89 -7.71
C GLN A 166 13.02 11.17 -8.19
N VAL A 167 12.28 11.10 -9.30
CA VAL A 167 11.57 12.26 -9.86
C VAL A 167 10.14 12.41 -9.34
N ALA A 168 9.68 11.51 -8.46
CA ALA A 168 8.33 11.57 -7.93
C ALA A 168 8.15 12.83 -7.07
N ASN A 169 7.15 13.64 -7.43
CA ASN A 169 6.80 14.89 -6.75
C ASN A 169 5.37 14.88 -6.17
N GLU A 170 4.66 13.76 -6.29
CA GLU A 170 3.27 13.61 -5.84
C GLU A 170 2.95 12.15 -5.49
N LEU A 171 2.19 11.97 -4.41
CA LEU A 171 1.40 10.79 -4.16
C LEU A 171 -0.09 11.05 -4.42
N THR A 172 -0.74 10.15 -5.14
CA THR A 172 -2.20 10.14 -5.32
C THR A 172 -2.83 9.08 -4.43
N PHE A 173 -3.77 9.47 -3.56
CA PHE A 173 -4.57 8.57 -2.75
C PHE A 173 -5.97 8.46 -3.36
N TRP A 174 -6.38 7.25 -3.72
CA TRP A 174 -7.73 6.96 -4.19
C TRP A 174 -8.56 6.41 -3.04
N ILE A 175 -9.65 7.10 -2.73
CA ILE A 175 -10.47 6.86 -1.55
C ILE A 175 -11.83 6.30 -1.98
N ASP A 176 -12.16 5.13 -1.44
CA ASP A 176 -13.50 4.54 -1.54
C ASP A 176 -14.44 5.33 -0.62
N PRO A 177 -15.42 6.07 -1.17
CA PRO A 177 -16.24 6.96 -0.37
C PRO A 177 -17.29 6.22 0.46
N ALA A 178 -17.58 4.96 0.18
CA ALA A 178 -18.49 4.14 1.00
C ALA A 178 -17.80 3.65 2.27
N LYS A 179 -16.48 3.40 2.21
CA LYS A 179 -15.68 2.90 3.34
C LYS A 179 -14.88 3.99 4.05
N VAL A 180 -14.69 5.13 3.38
CA VAL A 180 -13.79 6.21 3.80
C VAL A 180 -12.39 5.64 4.10
N LYS A 181 -11.88 4.87 3.13
CA LYS A 181 -10.55 4.24 3.17
C LYS A 181 -9.80 4.49 1.88
N VAL A 182 -8.48 4.65 1.99
CA VAL A 182 -7.60 4.62 0.84
C VAL A 182 -7.47 3.19 0.33
N VAL A 183 -7.83 2.96 -0.93
CA VAL A 183 -7.80 1.64 -1.58
C VAL A 183 -6.67 1.51 -2.60
N ILE A 184 -6.19 2.64 -3.14
CA ILE A 184 -5.08 2.68 -4.10
C ILE A 184 -4.21 3.89 -3.77
N MET A 185 -2.90 3.71 -3.81
CA MET A 185 -1.90 4.75 -3.70
C MET A 185 -0.94 4.68 -4.87
N GLN A 186 -0.66 5.83 -5.49
CA GLN A 186 0.23 5.92 -6.63
C GLN A 186 1.25 7.02 -6.45
N PHE A 187 2.48 6.81 -6.93
CA PHE A 187 3.50 7.87 -6.99
C PHE A 187 3.75 8.29 -8.44
N SER A 188 4.02 9.57 -8.66
CA SER A 188 4.32 10.08 -10.00
C SER A 188 5.09 11.41 -9.99
N ALA A 189 5.64 11.79 -11.14
CA ALA A 189 6.23 13.10 -11.41
C ALA A 189 5.21 14.08 -12.06
N LYS A 190 3.91 13.80 -11.96
CA LYS A 190 2.84 14.60 -12.60
C LYS A 190 2.25 15.67 -11.67
N GLY A 191 2.82 15.84 -10.49
CA GLY A 191 2.47 16.91 -9.56
C GLY A 191 2.80 18.29 -10.13
N LYS A 192 2.19 19.33 -9.53
CA LYS A 192 2.51 20.71 -9.89
C LYS A 192 4.00 20.97 -9.65
N PRO A 193 4.70 21.69 -10.55
CA PRO A 193 6.10 22.05 -10.32
C PRO A 193 6.27 22.82 -9.02
N ASP A 194 7.11 22.32 -8.12
CA ASP A 194 7.50 22.97 -6.87
C ASP A 194 9.00 22.72 -6.63
N PRO A 195 9.85 23.76 -6.57
CA PRO A 195 11.27 23.62 -6.27
C PRO A 195 11.58 22.89 -4.95
N LYS A 196 10.67 22.91 -3.97
CA LYS A 196 10.82 22.19 -2.69
C LYS A 196 10.67 20.66 -2.86
N LEU A 197 10.08 20.21 -3.96
CA LEU A 197 9.81 18.81 -4.27
C LEU A 197 10.75 18.28 -5.35
N THR A 198 12.00 18.74 -5.29
CA THR A 198 13.07 18.29 -6.17
C THR A 198 14.29 17.95 -5.33
N SER A 199 14.91 16.81 -5.62
CA SER A 199 16.20 16.41 -5.05
C SER A 199 17.22 16.22 -6.17
N ALA A 200 18.50 16.40 -5.86
CA ALA A 200 19.56 16.05 -6.79
C ALA A 200 19.48 14.53 -7.10
N PRO A 201 19.64 14.11 -8.37
CA PRO A 201 19.72 12.69 -8.70
C PRO A 201 20.82 12.00 -7.91
N TYR A 202 20.48 10.89 -7.28
CA TYR A 202 21.40 10.01 -6.58
C TYR A 202 21.82 8.87 -7.50
N ALA A 203 23.12 8.56 -7.47
CA ALA A 203 23.71 7.52 -8.28
C ALA A 203 23.02 6.18 -8.00
N GLN A 204 22.58 5.51 -9.06
CA GLN A 204 21.97 4.19 -8.95
C GLN A 204 23.00 3.20 -8.36
N PRO A 205 22.72 2.56 -7.21
CA PRO A 205 23.60 1.53 -6.69
C PRO A 205 23.65 0.31 -7.63
N ALA A 206 24.71 -0.50 -7.53
CA ALA A 206 24.76 -1.77 -8.24
C ALA A 206 23.73 -2.76 -7.66
N PHE A 207 23.13 -3.57 -8.53
CA PHE A 207 22.27 -4.68 -8.13
C PHE A 207 22.96 -5.99 -8.51
N ASP A 208 23.27 -6.82 -7.51
CA ASP A 208 23.97 -8.10 -7.68
C ASP A 208 23.01 -9.30 -7.83
N GLY A 209 21.73 -9.03 -8.10
CA GLY A 209 20.68 -10.05 -8.21
C GLY A 209 20.07 -10.48 -6.87
N LYS A 210 20.49 -9.90 -5.74
CA LYS A 210 19.98 -10.29 -4.41
C LYS A 210 18.96 -9.32 -3.86
N TRP A 211 17.77 -9.83 -3.56
CA TRP A 211 16.70 -9.09 -2.89
C TRP A 211 16.97 -8.84 -1.40
N MET A 212 17.76 -9.71 -0.79
CA MET A 212 18.29 -9.59 0.56
C MET A 212 19.79 -9.92 0.53
N TRP A 213 20.59 -9.18 1.28
CA TRP A 213 22.04 -9.36 1.30
C TRP A 213 22.61 -9.18 2.70
N THR A 214 23.86 -9.62 2.90
CA THR A 214 24.61 -9.32 4.12
C THR A 214 25.57 -8.20 3.80
N ASP A 215 25.55 -7.12 4.59
CA ASP A 215 26.47 -6.00 4.41
C ASP A 215 27.88 -6.30 4.96
N ALA A 216 28.80 -5.37 4.77
CA ALA A 216 30.18 -5.50 5.24
C ALA A 216 30.32 -5.62 6.77
N LYS A 217 29.26 -5.28 7.53
CA LYS A 217 29.22 -5.41 9.00
C LYS A 217 28.59 -6.74 9.44
N GLY A 218 28.27 -7.64 8.50
CA GLY A 218 27.63 -8.92 8.79
C GLY A 218 26.12 -8.81 9.06
N GLN A 219 25.51 -7.64 8.82
CA GLN A 219 24.08 -7.44 9.07
C GLN A 219 23.25 -7.76 7.83
N ILE A 220 22.11 -8.41 8.02
CA ILE A 220 21.20 -8.75 6.93
C ILE A 220 20.41 -7.51 6.54
N GLN A 221 20.25 -7.30 5.25
CA GLN A 221 19.60 -6.16 4.62
C GLN A 221 18.50 -6.63 3.66
N PRO A 222 17.46 -5.80 3.41
CA PRO A 222 17.26 -4.47 3.99
C PRO A 222 16.72 -4.50 5.44
N GLN A 223 17.31 -3.69 6.33
CA GLN A 223 16.96 -3.66 7.77
C GLN A 223 15.45 -3.55 8.04
N PRO A 224 14.70 -2.60 7.43
CA PRO A 224 13.29 -2.42 7.78
C PRO A 224 12.43 -3.65 7.47
N THR A 225 12.84 -4.46 6.50
CA THR A 225 12.11 -5.68 6.15
C THR A 225 12.30 -6.83 7.13
N LEU A 226 13.25 -6.69 8.05
CA LEU A 226 13.49 -7.55 9.20
C LEU A 226 12.81 -7.00 10.47
N PHE A 227 11.84 -6.09 10.31
CA PHE A 227 11.15 -5.36 11.39
C PHE A 227 12.02 -4.38 12.19
N VAL A 228 13.28 -4.17 11.81
CA VAL A 228 14.17 -3.21 12.47
C VAL A 228 13.68 -1.78 12.22
N GLY A 229 13.42 -1.05 13.30
CA GLY A 229 12.83 0.29 13.25
C GLY A 229 11.32 0.31 12.94
N LEU A 230 10.68 -0.86 12.79
CA LEU A 230 9.22 -0.98 12.71
C LEU A 230 8.63 -1.39 14.07
N MET A 231 9.15 -2.46 14.65
CA MET A 231 8.77 -2.96 15.96
C MET A 231 9.83 -2.53 16.99
N ARG A 232 9.46 -2.50 18.28
CA ARG A 232 10.42 -2.15 19.33
C ARG A 232 11.48 -3.23 19.46
N SER A 233 12.72 -2.83 19.70
CA SER A 233 13.84 -3.76 19.93
C SER A 233 13.64 -4.67 21.13
N THR A 234 12.75 -4.31 22.06
CA THR A 234 12.37 -5.11 23.24
C THR A 234 11.25 -6.11 22.96
N ASN A 235 10.69 -6.16 21.75
CA ASN A 235 9.67 -7.13 21.39
C ASN A 235 10.28 -8.55 21.38
N PRO A 236 9.82 -9.46 22.27
CA PRO A 236 10.47 -10.75 22.47
C PRO A 236 10.29 -11.70 21.27
N TYR A 237 9.42 -11.37 20.32
CA TYR A 237 9.12 -12.20 19.16
C TYR A 237 10.00 -11.88 17.94
N LEU A 238 10.81 -10.82 17.95
CA LEU A 238 11.64 -10.43 16.80
C LEU A 238 12.57 -11.54 16.30
N GLY A 239 13.24 -12.25 17.21
CA GLY A 239 14.08 -13.39 16.84
C GLY A 239 13.28 -14.55 16.25
N GLN A 240 12.08 -14.81 16.76
CA GLN A 240 11.19 -15.86 16.26
C GLN A 240 10.61 -15.52 14.88
N LEU A 241 10.35 -14.24 14.60
CA LEU A 241 9.87 -13.79 13.28
C LEU A 241 10.87 -14.12 12.18
N ASP A 242 12.16 -13.87 12.41
CA ASP A 242 13.20 -14.22 11.43
C ASP A 242 13.31 -15.74 11.26
N SER A 243 13.36 -16.51 12.36
CA SER A 243 13.52 -17.97 12.27
C SER A 243 12.32 -18.65 11.58
N THR A 244 11.09 -18.29 11.97
CA THR A 244 9.87 -18.87 11.38
C THR A 244 9.68 -18.42 9.93
N PHE A 245 10.08 -17.18 9.58
CA PHE A 245 10.09 -16.76 8.18
C PHE A 245 11.09 -17.57 7.35
N ARG A 246 12.31 -17.85 7.85
CA ARG A 246 13.30 -18.64 7.09
C ARG A 246 12.80 -20.03 6.74
N GLU A 247 12.12 -20.69 7.68
CA GLU A 247 11.48 -21.98 7.45
C GLU A 247 10.40 -21.87 6.36
N LEU A 248 9.49 -20.90 6.49
CA LEU A 248 8.47 -20.63 5.47
C LEU A 248 9.09 -20.32 4.10
N ALA A 249 10.11 -19.46 4.05
CA ALA A 249 10.79 -19.07 2.81
C ALA A 249 11.46 -20.27 2.13
N GLY A 250 11.92 -21.26 2.91
CA GLY A 250 12.39 -22.55 2.38
C GLY A 250 11.33 -23.27 1.56
N GLU A 251 10.11 -23.37 2.09
CA GLU A 251 9.00 -24.02 1.39
C GLU A 251 8.43 -23.17 0.25
N LEU A 252 8.38 -21.84 0.40
CA LEU A 252 8.00 -20.93 -0.70
C LEU A 252 8.92 -21.11 -1.93
N ARG A 253 10.22 -21.33 -1.71
CA ARG A 253 11.16 -21.65 -2.79
C ARG A 253 10.87 -23.00 -3.44
N LYS A 254 10.59 -24.04 -2.64
CA LYS A 254 10.25 -25.38 -3.18
C LYS A 254 8.94 -25.37 -3.97
N GLY A 255 8.00 -24.50 -3.59
CA GLY A 255 6.75 -24.26 -4.31
C GLY A 255 6.87 -23.23 -5.44
N SER A 256 8.08 -22.82 -5.84
CA SER A 256 8.34 -21.83 -6.91
C SER A 256 7.58 -20.50 -6.74
N CYS A 257 7.18 -20.13 -5.52
CA CYS A 257 6.32 -18.97 -5.30
C CYS A 257 7.00 -17.66 -5.73
N HIS A 258 8.32 -17.57 -5.60
CA HIS A 258 9.09 -16.37 -5.96
C HIS A 258 9.22 -16.13 -7.47
N GLU A 259 8.92 -17.11 -8.32
CA GLU A 259 8.92 -16.91 -9.78
C GLU A 259 7.86 -15.87 -10.19
N CYS A 260 6.74 -15.82 -9.46
CA CYS A 260 5.65 -14.86 -9.67
C CYS A 260 5.58 -13.77 -8.59
N HIS A 261 6.11 -14.01 -7.40
CA HIS A 261 5.99 -13.13 -6.23
C HIS A 261 7.31 -12.45 -5.85
N SER A 262 7.94 -11.84 -6.86
CA SER A 262 9.21 -11.10 -6.75
C SER A 262 9.06 -9.64 -7.24
N PRO A 263 9.86 -8.67 -6.73
CA PRO A 263 9.70 -7.25 -7.08
C PRO A 263 9.88 -6.88 -8.56
N ASP A 264 10.53 -7.73 -9.34
CA ASP A 264 10.69 -7.59 -10.80
C ASP A 264 9.42 -8.00 -11.58
N ASN A 265 8.54 -8.80 -10.98
CA ASN A 265 7.29 -9.27 -11.58
C ASN A 265 7.49 -9.87 -12.98
N TYR A 266 8.49 -10.73 -13.12
CA TYR A 266 8.89 -11.31 -14.42
C TYR A 266 7.72 -11.94 -15.19
N THR A 267 6.79 -12.60 -14.48
CA THR A 267 5.60 -13.24 -15.08
C THR A 267 4.41 -12.29 -15.31
N GLY A 268 4.55 -11.01 -14.99
CA GLY A 268 3.55 -9.99 -15.32
C GLY A 268 2.23 -10.09 -14.52
N MET A 269 2.29 -10.57 -13.27
CA MET A 269 1.13 -10.73 -12.39
C MET A 269 0.28 -9.45 -12.34
N LYS A 270 -1.03 -9.60 -12.56
CA LYS A 270 -1.98 -8.48 -12.51
C LYS A 270 -2.06 -7.83 -11.12
N ARG A 271 -1.86 -8.62 -10.07
CA ARG A 271 -1.91 -8.15 -8.67
C ARG A 271 -0.76 -8.76 -7.89
N LEU A 272 0.42 -8.18 -8.05
CA LEU A 272 1.65 -8.67 -7.43
C LEU A 272 1.52 -8.66 -5.90
N VAL A 273 1.91 -9.75 -5.26
CA VAL A 273 2.08 -9.85 -3.81
C VAL A 273 3.55 -10.12 -3.55
N LEU A 274 4.17 -9.35 -2.67
CA LEU A 274 5.58 -9.53 -2.33
C LEU A 274 5.71 -10.44 -1.10
N MET A 275 6.64 -11.39 -1.15
CA MET A 275 6.88 -12.35 -0.06
C MET A 275 8.37 -12.67 0.14
N GLN A 276 9.25 -11.94 -0.55
CA GLN A 276 10.70 -12.18 -0.55
C GLN A 276 11.41 -11.78 0.75
N THR A 277 10.74 -11.03 1.64
CA THR A 277 11.29 -10.60 2.94
C THR A 277 10.28 -10.85 4.06
N PRO A 278 10.71 -10.95 5.34
CA PRO A 278 9.81 -11.18 6.47
C PRO A 278 8.65 -10.19 6.57
N ALA A 279 8.89 -8.88 6.52
CA ALA A 279 7.84 -7.88 6.68
C ALA A 279 6.78 -7.93 5.56
N HIS A 280 7.21 -8.10 4.30
CA HIS A 280 6.29 -8.29 3.17
C HIS A 280 5.44 -9.55 3.36
N ALA A 281 6.07 -10.69 3.69
CA ALA A 281 5.33 -11.93 3.93
C ALA A 281 4.36 -11.82 5.13
N ALA A 282 4.76 -11.15 6.22
CA ALA A 282 3.91 -10.95 7.40
C ALA A 282 2.67 -10.09 7.14
N GLY A 283 2.77 -9.11 6.23
CA GLY A 283 1.60 -8.36 5.76
C GLY A 283 0.58 -9.24 5.02
N GLU A 284 1.07 -10.28 4.36
CA GLU A 284 0.31 -11.07 3.40
C GLU A 284 -0.04 -12.47 3.91
N ILE A 285 0.52 -12.90 5.06
CA ILE A 285 0.54 -14.30 5.50
C ILE A 285 -0.86 -14.93 5.56
N LYS A 286 -1.85 -14.21 6.08
CA LYS A 286 -3.25 -14.71 6.15
C LYS A 286 -3.83 -14.98 4.75
N ARG A 287 -3.50 -14.12 3.78
CA ARG A 287 -3.92 -14.29 2.37
C ARG A 287 -3.17 -15.43 1.69
N ILE A 288 -1.86 -15.53 1.92
CA ILE A 288 -1.01 -16.61 1.40
C ILE A 288 -1.56 -17.95 1.92
N MET A 289 -1.78 -18.07 3.23
CA MET A 289 -2.28 -19.30 3.83
C MET A 289 -3.68 -19.66 3.36
N ARG A 290 -4.57 -18.68 3.18
CA ARG A 290 -5.88 -18.94 2.57
C ARG A 290 -5.74 -19.47 1.13
N ALA A 291 -4.88 -18.87 0.30
CA ALA A 291 -4.68 -19.32 -1.07
C ALA A 291 -4.13 -20.74 -1.16
N VAL A 292 -3.20 -21.12 -0.26
CA VAL A 292 -2.66 -22.48 -0.16
C VAL A 292 -3.73 -23.47 0.32
N ARG A 293 -4.54 -23.12 1.35
CA ARG A 293 -5.62 -23.98 1.85
C ARG A 293 -6.70 -24.25 0.79
N GLU A 294 -7.02 -23.24 -0.02
CA GLU A 294 -8.10 -23.27 -1.01
C GLU A 294 -7.65 -23.74 -2.41
N ASP A 295 -6.40 -24.20 -2.57
CA ASP A 295 -5.84 -24.66 -3.86
C ASP A 295 -5.92 -23.60 -4.98
N LYS A 296 -5.75 -22.33 -4.59
CA LYS A 296 -5.78 -21.16 -5.50
C LYS A 296 -4.39 -20.70 -5.94
N MET A 297 -3.36 -21.49 -5.65
CA MET A 297 -1.98 -21.31 -6.11
C MET A 297 -1.26 -22.66 -6.03
N PRO A 298 -0.26 -22.94 -6.90
CA PRO A 298 0.27 -22.08 -7.95
C PRO A 298 -0.63 -22.03 -9.21
N LEU A 299 -0.30 -21.15 -10.14
CA LEU A 299 -0.87 -21.11 -11.48
C LEU A 299 0.08 -21.78 -12.48
N ASP A 300 -0.46 -22.38 -13.54
CA ASP A 300 0.31 -22.77 -14.73
C ASP A 300 0.47 -21.60 -15.71
N ASP A 301 1.18 -21.85 -16.83
CA ASP A 301 1.47 -20.85 -17.86
C ASP A 301 0.22 -20.29 -18.57
N THR A 302 -0.92 -20.98 -18.42
CA THR A 302 -2.22 -20.54 -18.95
C THR A 302 -3.06 -19.79 -17.93
N GLY A 303 -2.56 -19.63 -16.70
CA GLY A 303 -3.24 -18.99 -15.59
C GLY A 303 -4.29 -19.89 -14.92
N ILE A 304 -4.22 -21.21 -15.12
CA ILE A 304 -5.10 -22.19 -14.47
C ILE A 304 -4.43 -22.68 -13.17
N TYR A 305 -5.22 -22.91 -12.12
CA TYR A 305 -4.71 -23.46 -10.87
C TYR A 305 -4.08 -24.84 -11.10
N LYS A 306 -2.81 -24.95 -10.75
CA LYS A 306 -2.05 -26.18 -10.80
C LYS A 306 -2.06 -26.84 -9.43
N GLU A 307 -2.21 -28.16 -9.41
CA GLU A 307 -2.09 -28.93 -8.18
C GLU A 307 -0.67 -28.78 -7.60
N MET A 308 -0.61 -28.41 -6.32
CA MET A 308 0.63 -28.32 -5.57
C MET A 308 1.00 -29.71 -5.04
N ASP A 309 2.30 -30.04 -5.07
CA ASP A 309 2.80 -31.26 -4.44
C ASP A 309 2.27 -31.36 -2.99
N PRO A 310 1.63 -32.48 -2.60
CA PRO A 310 0.98 -32.58 -1.29
C PRO A 310 1.94 -32.39 -0.11
N ALA A 311 3.20 -32.81 -0.25
CA ALA A 311 4.20 -32.64 0.81
C ALA A 311 4.62 -31.16 0.93
N VAL A 312 4.80 -30.47 -0.20
CA VAL A 312 5.04 -29.01 -0.21
C VAL A 312 3.86 -28.25 0.37
N LYS A 313 2.62 -28.60 0.00
CA LYS A 313 1.40 -27.98 0.54
C LYS A 313 1.33 -28.16 2.07
N ALA A 314 1.52 -29.38 2.57
CA ALA A 314 1.51 -29.66 3.99
C ALA A 314 2.60 -28.88 4.74
N ALA A 315 3.81 -28.78 4.18
CA ALA A 315 4.90 -28.02 4.76
C ALA A 315 4.62 -26.50 4.78
N LEU A 316 4.10 -25.94 3.68
CA LEU A 316 3.68 -24.53 3.61
C LEU A 316 2.62 -24.20 4.66
N LEU A 317 1.62 -25.06 4.83
CA LEU A 317 0.58 -24.86 5.84
C LEU A 317 1.15 -24.93 7.26
N LYS A 318 2.07 -25.86 7.53
CA LYS A 318 2.74 -25.99 8.83
C LYS A 318 3.58 -24.76 9.17
N TYR A 319 4.56 -24.41 8.32
CA TYR A 319 5.48 -23.31 8.62
C TYR A 319 4.80 -21.95 8.46
N GLY A 320 3.85 -21.83 7.54
CA GLY A 320 3.06 -20.62 7.38
C GLY A 320 2.14 -20.36 8.58
N ALA A 321 1.55 -21.39 9.20
CA ALA A 321 0.81 -21.23 10.45
C ALA A 321 1.70 -20.82 11.63
N ALA A 322 2.92 -21.37 11.70
CA ALA A 322 3.90 -20.97 12.72
C ALA A 322 4.31 -19.50 12.56
N PHE A 323 4.60 -19.07 11.34
CA PHE A 323 4.91 -17.67 11.04
C PHE A 323 3.70 -16.75 11.29
N GLU A 324 2.49 -17.13 10.84
CA GLU A 324 1.24 -16.39 11.10
C GLU A 324 1.02 -16.16 12.60
N SER A 325 1.14 -17.21 13.41
CA SER A 325 1.00 -17.15 14.87
C SER A 325 2.05 -16.22 15.50
N THR A 326 3.29 -16.28 15.02
CA THR A 326 4.39 -15.44 15.54
C THR A 326 4.19 -13.97 15.17
N VAL A 327 3.71 -13.70 13.96
CA VAL A 327 3.34 -12.35 13.50
C VAL A 327 2.21 -11.77 14.35
N ASP A 328 1.17 -12.55 14.63
CA ASP A 328 0.06 -12.11 15.47
C ASP A 328 0.53 -11.86 16.91
N ALA A 329 1.34 -12.75 17.49
CA ALA A 329 1.90 -12.58 18.83
C ALA A 329 2.81 -11.34 18.95
N ALA A 330 3.65 -11.07 17.94
CA ALA A 330 4.50 -9.89 17.89
C ALA A 330 3.67 -8.60 17.86
N ARG A 331 2.59 -8.57 17.06
CA ARG A 331 1.66 -7.44 16.97
C ARG A 331 0.88 -7.22 18.26
N ASP A 332 0.38 -8.29 18.87
CA ASP A 332 -0.35 -8.23 20.14
C ASP A 332 0.53 -7.75 21.29
N TRP A 333 1.83 -8.04 21.24
CA TRP A 333 2.79 -7.48 22.18
C TRP A 333 3.00 -5.98 21.96
N GLU A 334 3.19 -5.53 20.71
CA GLU A 334 3.34 -4.09 20.42
C GLU A 334 2.10 -3.30 20.88
N ALA A 335 0.90 -3.83 20.67
CA ALA A 335 -0.35 -3.19 21.07
C ALA A 335 -0.52 -3.06 22.59
N ARG A 336 0.04 -4.00 23.37
CA ARG A 336 -0.07 -4.00 24.84
C ARG A 336 1.03 -3.21 25.54
N ASN A 337 2.04 -2.77 24.81
CA ASN A 337 3.15 -2.00 25.35
C ASN A 337 3.24 -0.72 24.50
N PRO A 338 2.45 0.35 24.70
CA PRO A 338 2.47 1.55 23.86
C PRO A 338 3.68 2.47 24.10
#